data_AF-A0A241VFC4-F1
#
_entry.id   AF-A0A241VFC4-F1
#
_cell.length_a   1.000
_cell.length_b   1.000
_cell.length_c   1.000
_cell.angle_alpha   90.00
_cell.angle_beta   90.00
_cell.angle_gamma   90.00
#
_symmetry.space_group_name_H-M   'P 1'
#
loop_
_entity.id
_entity.type
_entity.pdbx_description
1 polymer ?
#
loop_
_entity_poly.entity_id
_entity_poly.type
_entity_poly.pdbx_seq_one_letter_code
_entity_poly.pdbx_strand_id
1 'polypeptide(L)'
;MSRFLLLDNIDVQQAFSVHLRQLREQAKLSREALAERSSVPASTIKKFELTGEISFRQLLLLWQSLDDLKRLYDLTVIAPN
;
A
#
# COMPACT_ATOMS: atom_id res chain seq x y z
N MET A 1 -28.61 -1.65 10.82
CA MET A 1 -28.21 -3.03 10.47
C MET A 1 -26.71 -3.04 10.24
N SER A 2 -25.96 -3.63 11.15
CA SER A 2 -24.51 -3.80 10.99
C SER A 2 -24.28 -4.87 9.93
N ARG A 3 -23.90 -4.44 8.73
CA ARG A 3 -23.42 -5.36 7.69
C ARG A 3 -22.07 -5.87 8.19
N PHE A 4 -22.03 -7.10 8.70
CA PHE A 4 -20.75 -7.77 8.95
C PHE A 4 -20.04 -7.86 7.60
N LEU A 5 -19.09 -6.97 7.35
CA LEU A 5 -18.15 -7.12 6.25
C LEU A 5 -17.16 -8.20 6.68
N LEU A 6 -17.34 -9.40 6.14
CA LEU A 6 -16.28 -10.39 6.14
C LEU A 6 -15.29 -9.98 5.06
N LEU A 7 -14.25 -9.26 5.47
CA LEU A 7 -13.15 -8.89 4.58
C LEU A 7 -12.33 -10.14 4.27
N ASP A 8 -12.06 -10.36 2.99
CA ASP A 8 -11.10 -11.37 2.56
C ASP A 8 -9.74 -10.75 2.17
N ASN A 9 -8.84 -11.59 1.68
CA ASN A 9 -7.50 -11.14 1.30
C ASN A 9 -7.53 -10.19 0.09
N ILE A 10 -8.48 -10.33 -0.82
CA ILE A 10 -8.62 -9.50 -2.02
C ILE A 10 -9.10 -8.11 -1.61
N ASP A 11 -10.08 -8.03 -0.70
CA ASP A 11 -10.56 -6.76 -0.16
C ASP A 11 -9.42 -5.96 0.46
N VAL A 12 -8.59 -6.62 1.27
CA VAL A 12 -7.44 -5.99 1.94
C VAL A 12 -6.37 -5.57 0.93
N GLN A 13 -6.00 -6.42 -0.03
CA GLN A 13 -5.07 -6.07 -1.10
C GLN A 13 -5.54 -4.86 -1.91
N GLN A 14 -6.83 -4.81 -2.23
CA GLN A 14 -7.39 -3.70 -2.98
C GLN A 14 -7.45 -2.41 -2.15
N ALA A 15 -7.72 -2.51 -0.84
CA ALA A 15 -7.66 -1.37 0.06
C ALA A 15 -6.23 -0.77 0.11
N PHE A 16 -5.20 -1.62 0.21
CA PHE A 16 -3.80 -1.18 0.14
C PHE A 16 -3.45 -0.50 -1.18
N SER A 17 -3.88 -1.06 -2.32
CA SER A 17 -3.58 -0.49 -3.64
C SER A 17 -4.23 0.87 -3.85
N VAL A 18 -5.51 1.01 -3.47
CA VAL A 18 -6.23 2.29 -3.55
C VAL A 18 -5.59 3.32 -2.65
N HIS A 19 -5.26 2.95 -1.40
CA HIS A 19 -4.66 3.86 -0.44
C HIS A 19 -3.30 4.40 -0.91
N LEU A 20 -2.37 3.52 -1.28
CA LEU A 20 -1.03 3.94 -1.73
C LEU A 20 -1.08 4.69 -3.07
N ARG A 21 -2.00 4.33 -3.97
CA ARG A 21 -2.23 5.09 -5.21
C ARG A 21 -2.65 6.53 -4.92
N GLN A 22 -3.58 6.73 -3.99
CA GLN A 22 -4.04 8.06 -3.61
C GLN A 22 -2.90 8.90 -3.03
N LEU A 23 -2.07 8.33 -2.15
CA LEU A 23 -0.90 9.03 -1.62
C LEU A 23 0.09 9.42 -2.72
N ARG A 24 0.36 8.52 -3.69
CA ARG A 24 1.20 8.83 -4.85
C ARG A 24 0.65 10.00 -5.67
N GLU A 25 -0.66 9.99 -5.96
CA GLU A 25 -1.33 11.04 -6.74
C GLU A 25 -1.33 12.38 -5.99
N GLN A 26 -1.56 12.37 -4.67
CA GLN A 26 -1.46 13.56 -3.82
C GLN A 26 -0.04 14.15 -3.78
N ALA A 27 0.97 13.28 -3.75
CA ALA A 27 2.38 13.66 -3.87
C ALA A 27 2.78 14.08 -5.30
N LYS A 28 1.86 14.04 -6.27
CA LYS A 28 2.07 14.36 -7.70
C LYS A 28 3.19 13.55 -8.34
N LEU A 29 3.38 12.31 -7.90
CA LEU A 29 4.41 11.42 -8.45
C LEU A 29 3.83 10.58 -9.58
N SER A 30 4.54 10.51 -10.71
CA SER A 30 4.31 9.46 -11.70
C SER A 30 4.72 8.09 -11.14
N ARG A 31 4.38 7.02 -11.84
CA ARG A 31 4.83 5.67 -11.44
C ARG A 31 6.35 5.54 -11.58
N GLU A 32 6.93 6.20 -12.58
CA GLU A 32 8.37 6.25 -12.84
C GLU A 32 9.08 7.01 -11.70
N ALA A 33 8.55 8.18 -11.31
CA ALA A 33 9.11 8.95 -10.20
C ALA A 33 9.03 8.19 -8.86
N LEU A 34 7.94 7.45 -8.62
CA LEU A 34 7.85 6.58 -7.44
C LEU A 34 8.80 5.38 -7.54
N ALA A 35 9.00 4.83 -8.74
CA ALA A 35 9.91 3.70 -8.96
C ALA A 35 11.36 4.07 -8.60
N GLU A 36 11.80 5.26 -9.01
CA GLU A 36 13.12 5.79 -8.66
C GLU A 36 13.29 5.94 -7.13
N ARG A 37 12.26 6.43 -6.43
CA ARG A 37 12.30 6.63 -4.97
C ARG A 37 12.27 5.32 -4.18
N SER A 38 11.43 4.37 -4.62
CA SER A 38 11.14 3.14 -3.88
C SER A 38 12.01 1.95 -4.28
N SER A 39 12.73 2.04 -5.40
CA SER A 39 13.39 0.91 -6.06
C SER A 39 12.44 -0.22 -6.51
N VAL A 40 11.12 0.04 -6.56
CA VAL A 40 10.13 -0.89 -7.10
C VAL A 40 9.86 -0.53 -8.56
N PRO A 41 9.97 -1.46 -9.53
CA PRO A 41 9.77 -1.13 -10.94
C PRO A 41 8.40 -0.50 -11.23
N ALA A 42 8.35 0.50 -12.13
CA ALA A 42 7.11 1.17 -12.51
C ALA A 42 6.05 0.20 -13.06
N SER A 43 6.46 -0.89 -13.72
CA SER A 43 5.57 -1.96 -14.18
C SER A 43 4.94 -2.73 -13.02
N THR A 44 5.69 -2.98 -11.95
CA THR A 44 5.17 -3.59 -10.72
C THR A 44 4.22 -2.65 -10.00
N ILE A 45 4.55 -1.35 -9.90
CA ILE A 45 3.65 -0.33 -9.34
C ILE A 45 2.33 -0.29 -10.13
N LYS A 46 2.40 -0.27 -11.47
CA LYS A 46 1.22 -0.32 -12.32
C LYS A 46 0.38 -1.58 -12.08
N LYS A 47 1.01 -2.77 -11.99
CA LYS A 47 0.29 -4.02 -11.71
C LYS A 47 -0.43 -3.92 -10.36
N PHE A 48 0.30 -3.55 -9.31
CA PHE A 48 -0.25 -3.41 -7.97
C PHE A 48 -1.43 -2.44 -7.91
N GLU A 49 -1.33 -1.26 -8.51
CA GLU A 49 -2.41 -0.27 -8.51
C GLU A 49 -3.66 -0.72 -9.29
N LEU A 50 -3.51 -1.65 -10.24
CA LEU A 50 -4.62 -2.17 -11.05
C LEU A 50 -5.24 -3.43 -10.45
N THR A 51 -4.45 -4.29 -9.79
CA THR A 51 -4.90 -5.62 -9.38
C THR A 51 -4.83 -5.88 -7.88
N GLY A 52 -4.20 -4.99 -7.09
CA GLY A 52 -3.94 -5.23 -5.67
C GLY A 52 -2.75 -6.17 -5.38
N GLU A 53 -2.21 -6.83 -6.41
CA GLU A 53 -1.18 -7.86 -6.24
C GLU A 53 0.23 -7.27 -6.16
N ILE A 54 0.94 -7.58 -5.09
CA ILE A 54 2.35 -7.23 -4.90
C ILE A 54 2.98 -8.15 -3.86
N SER A 55 4.32 -8.31 -3.88
CA SER A 55 5.01 -8.97 -2.77
C SER A 55 5.00 -8.08 -1.52
N PHE A 56 5.00 -8.69 -0.34
CA PHE A 56 5.02 -7.94 0.93
C PHE A 56 6.24 -7.00 1.04
N ARG A 57 7.44 -7.46 0.63
CA ARG A 57 8.64 -6.61 0.61
C ARG A 57 8.43 -5.34 -0.22
N GLN A 58 7.89 -5.47 -1.43
CA GLN A 58 7.66 -4.33 -2.31
C GLN A 58 6.54 -3.42 -1.78
N LEU A 59 5.51 -3.97 -1.12
CA LEU A 59 4.50 -3.17 -0.41
C LEU A 59 5.16 -2.27 0.64
N LEU A 60 6.06 -2.81 1.48
CA LEU A 60 6.77 -2.02 2.50
C LEU A 60 7.64 -0.92 1.86
N LEU A 61 8.31 -1.21 0.74
CA LEU A 61 9.11 -0.22 0.01
C LEU A 61 8.26 0.92 -0.58
N LEU A 62 7.07 0.62 -1.10
CA LEU A 62 6.14 1.65 -1.55
C LEU A 62 5.61 2.46 -0.37
N TRP A 63 5.24 1.77 0.72
CA TRP A 63 4.71 2.41 1.93
C TRP A 63 5.71 3.41 2.50
N GLN A 64 6.96 3.01 2.80
CA GLN A 64 7.97 3.92 3.34
C GLN A 64 8.31 5.11 2.43
N SER A 65 8.02 5.00 1.12
CA SER A 65 8.27 6.06 0.14
C SER A 65 7.12 7.08 0.06
N LEU A 66 5.94 6.72 0.57
CA LEU A 66 4.70 7.48 0.46
C LEU A 66 4.11 7.89 1.83
N ASP A 67 4.45 7.15 2.89
CA ASP A 67 3.93 7.30 4.25
C ASP A 67 4.93 6.74 5.28
N ASP A 68 4.62 6.91 6.56
CA ASP A 68 5.41 6.38 7.66
C ASP A 68 5.18 4.87 7.86
N LEU A 69 6.25 4.08 7.73
CA LEU A 69 6.24 2.63 7.94
C LEU A 69 5.90 2.25 9.39
N LYS A 70 6.11 3.17 10.35
CA LYS A 70 5.70 2.99 11.75
C LYS A 70 4.22 2.65 11.87
N ARG A 71 3.36 3.20 11.01
CA ARG A 71 1.92 2.93 11.04
C ARG A 71 1.59 1.45 10.80
N LEU A 72 2.36 0.77 9.95
CA LEU A 72 2.23 -0.69 9.76
C LEU A 72 2.82 -1.47 10.93
N TYR A 73 3.96 -1.02 11.45
CA TYR A 73 4.58 -1.64 12.62
C TYR A 73 3.65 -1.59 13.84
N ASP A 74 2.96 -0.46 14.04
CA ASP A 74 2.02 -0.22 15.13
C ASP A 74 0.82 -1.20 15.11
N LEU A 75 0.47 -1.77 13.96
CA LEU A 75 -0.57 -2.81 13.85
C LEU A 75 -0.14 -4.15 14.50
N THR A 76 1.17 -4.35 14.67
CA THR A 76 1.74 -5.60 15.22
C THR A 76 2.02 -5.52 16.71
N VAL A 77 2.12 -4.30 17.24
CA VAL A 77 2.29 -4.09 18.68
C VAL A 77 0.92 -3.92 19.32
N ILE A 78 0.57 -4.85 20.19
CA ILE A 78 -0.62 -4.75 21.03
C ILE A 78 -0.39 -3.54 21.94
N ALA A 79 -1.24 -2.50 21.83
CA ALA A 79 -1.24 -1.44 22.83
C ALA A 79 -1.50 -2.10 24.20
N PRO A 80 -0.64 -1.89 25.21
CA PRO A 80 -0.92 -2.40 26.54
C PRO A 80 -2.26 -1.80 27.00
N ASN A 81 -3.23 -2.67 27.26
CA ASN A 81 -4.49 -2.30 27.92
C ASN A 81 -4.21 -1.74 29.32
#